data_AF-A0A0A9CLD9-F1
#
_entry.id   AF-A0A0A9CLD9-F1
#
_cell.length_a   1.000
_cell.length_b   1.000
_cell.length_c   1.000
_cell.angle_alpha   90.00
_cell.angle_beta   90.00
_cell.angle_gamma   90.00
#
_symmetry.space_group_name_H-M   'P 1'
#
loop_
_entity.id
_entity.type
_entity.pdbx_description
1 polymer ?
#
loop_
_entity_poly.entity_id
_entity_poly.type
_entity_poly.pdbx_seq_one_letter_code
_entity_poly.pdbx_strand_id
1 'polypeptide(L)'
;MSYLCCGDVNLNVPTAPEVGLYLDECMFTSYNKKWKDSHEAVSMETYCKEAEEFKVKYIFIHIAAMEHKEGAVALWLHSLNHRNYPDFRYMETAGTEARIGAEVESVEEVQLYKCQVIM
;
A
#
# COMPACT_ATOMS: atom_id res chain seq x y z
N MET A 1 -1.71 -12.12 10.88
CA MET A 1 -1.09 -10.79 11.09
C MET A 1 0.08 -10.67 10.14
N SER A 2 0.09 -9.66 9.29
CA SER A 2 1.14 -9.39 8.32
C SER A 2 2.17 -8.48 8.97
N TYR A 3 3.44 -8.88 9.02
CA TYR A 3 4.51 -8.03 9.53
C TYR A 3 5.34 -7.50 8.36
N LEU A 4 5.65 -6.20 8.39
CA LEU A 4 6.60 -5.58 7.47
C LEU A 4 7.85 -5.20 8.26
N CYS A 5 9.02 -5.68 7.83
CA CYS A 5 10.29 -5.28 8.40
C CYS A 5 10.72 -3.95 7.77
N CYS A 6 10.47 -2.83 8.45
CA CYS A 6 11.03 -1.54 8.08
C CYS A 6 12.33 -1.36 8.87
N GLY A 7 13.46 -1.83 8.31
CA GLY A 7 14.70 -1.99 9.08
C GLY A 7 14.59 -3.11 10.12
N ASP A 8 15.12 -2.90 11.32
CA ASP A 8 15.07 -3.84 12.45
C ASP A 8 13.76 -3.80 13.26
N VAL A 9 12.78 -2.99 12.81
CA VAL A 9 11.48 -2.85 13.49
C VAL A 9 10.44 -3.74 12.82
N ASN A 10 9.80 -4.61 13.62
CA ASN A 10 8.65 -5.40 13.21
C ASN A 10 7.38 -4.60 13.44
N LEU A 11 6.76 -4.13 12.35
CA LEU A 11 5.48 -3.42 12.41
C LEU A 11 4.35 -4.36 12.03
N ASN A 12 3.32 -4.42 12.85
CA ASN A 12 2.06 -5.02 12.45
C ASN A 12 1.36 -4.11 11.42
N VAL A 13 1.27 -4.55 10.16
CA VAL A 13 0.70 -3.75 9.07
C VAL A 13 -0.71 -4.23 8.71
N PRO A 14 -1.73 -3.35 8.76
CA PRO A 14 -3.08 -3.67 8.34
C PRO A 14 -3.10 -4.01 6.85
N THR A 15 -3.72 -5.14 6.52
CA THR A 15 -3.98 -5.51 5.14
C THR A 15 -5.41 -5.13 4.80
N ALA A 16 -5.57 -4.30 3.77
CA ALA A 16 -6.87 -3.88 3.28
C ALA A 16 -7.65 -5.07 2.67
N PRO A 17 -8.98 -5.04 2.67
CA PRO A 17 -9.80 -6.07 2.05
C PRO A 17 -9.67 -6.06 0.53
N GLU A 18 -9.90 -7.22 -0.09
CA GLU A 18 -9.75 -7.45 -1.54
C GLU A 18 -10.84 -6.81 -2.40
N VAL A 19 -12.00 -6.49 -1.82
CA VAL A 19 -13.20 -6.06 -2.55
C VAL A 19 -12.99 -4.86 -3.48
N GLY A 20 -12.09 -3.93 -3.12
CA GLY A 20 -11.78 -2.75 -3.92
C GLY A 20 -10.62 -2.90 -4.89
N LEU A 21 -9.93 -4.05 -4.87
CA LEU A 21 -8.69 -4.27 -5.63
C LEU A 21 -9.00 -4.85 -7.00
N TYR A 22 -8.53 -4.20 -8.05
CA TYR A 22 -8.51 -4.75 -9.41
C TYR A 22 -7.22 -4.35 -10.12
N LEU A 23 -6.78 -5.18 -11.08
CA LEU A 23 -5.64 -4.87 -11.94
C LEU A 23 -6.13 -4.09 -13.15
N ASP A 24 -5.60 -2.88 -13.35
CA ASP A 24 -6.01 -2.01 -14.45
C ASP A 24 -5.22 -2.32 -15.73
N GLU A 25 -3.91 -2.14 -15.69
CA GLU A 25 -3.03 -2.30 -16.87
C GLU A 25 -1.79 -3.15 -16.58
N CYS A 26 -1.30 -3.79 -17.64
CA CYS A 26 -0.01 -4.49 -17.64
C CYS A 26 1.02 -3.70 -18.44
N MET A 27 2.15 -3.37 -17.82
CA MET A 27 3.22 -2.62 -18.48
C MET A 27 4.24 -3.54 -19.14
N PHE A 28 4.35 -3.49 -20.47
CA PHE A 28 5.27 -4.32 -21.26
C PHE A 28 6.53 -3.60 -21.75
N THR A 29 6.75 -2.35 -21.32
CA THR A 29 7.80 -1.45 -21.84
C THR A 29 9.21 -2.07 -21.78
N SER A 30 9.59 -2.65 -20.64
CA SER A 30 10.89 -3.30 -20.44
C SER A 30 11.07 -4.54 -21.33
N TYR A 31 10.02 -5.34 -21.50
CA TYR A 31 10.04 -6.52 -22.36
C TYR A 31 10.21 -6.12 -23.83
N ASN A 32 9.36 -5.20 -24.31
CA ASN A 32 9.41 -4.71 -25.69
C ASN A 32 10.78 -4.07 -25.99
N LYS A 33 11.35 -3.33 -25.05
CA LYS A 33 12.70 -2.75 -25.21
C LYS A 33 13.80 -3.80 -25.33
N LYS A 34 13.75 -4.86 -24.52
CA LYS A 34 14.77 -5.92 -24.49
C LYS A 34 14.74 -6.80 -25.73
N TRP A 35 13.56 -7.08 -26.26
CA TRP A 35 13.36 -8.09 -27.31
C TRP A 35 12.92 -7.54 -28.67
N LYS A 36 12.91 -6.21 -28.84
CA LYS A 36 12.47 -5.49 -30.06
C LYS A 36 12.98 -6.06 -31.40
N ASP A 37 14.20 -6.61 -31.42
CA ASP A 37 14.86 -7.06 -32.65
C ASP A 37 14.52 -8.53 -33.00
N SER A 38 13.82 -9.24 -32.11
CA SER A 38 13.59 -10.69 -32.20
C SER A 38 12.13 -11.11 -32.00
N HIS A 39 11.34 -10.31 -31.29
CA HIS A 39 9.95 -10.61 -30.94
C HIS A 39 9.06 -9.42 -31.29
N GLU A 40 7.81 -9.72 -31.64
CA GLU A 40 6.76 -8.70 -31.80
C GLU A 40 6.46 -8.00 -30.47
N ALA A 41 6.16 -6.70 -30.55
CA ALA A 41 5.83 -5.90 -29.37
C ALA A 41 4.47 -6.33 -28.80
N VAL A 42 4.43 -6.54 -27.49
CA VAL A 42 3.18 -6.84 -26.77
C VAL A 42 2.54 -5.53 -26.34
N SER A 43 1.25 -5.38 -26.65
CA SER A 43 0.44 -4.22 -26.27
C SER A 43 -1.00 -4.63 -25.99
N MET A 44 -1.65 -3.91 -25.08
CA MET A 44 -3.10 -4.01 -24.83
C MET A 44 -3.90 -2.87 -25.50
N GLU A 45 -3.24 -1.97 -26.24
CA GLU A 45 -3.87 -0.77 -26.82
C GLU A 45 -5.08 -1.09 -27.70
N THR A 46 -5.05 -2.20 -28.42
CA THR A 46 -6.16 -2.63 -29.29
C THR A 46 -7.46 -2.89 -28.52
N TYR A 47 -7.37 -3.17 -27.21
CA TYR A 47 -8.50 -3.52 -26.36
C TYR A 47 -8.82 -2.45 -25.32
N CYS A 48 -8.19 -1.27 -25.37
CA CYS A 48 -8.37 -0.23 -24.36
C CYS A 48 -9.85 0.14 -24.19
N LYS A 49 -10.59 0.29 -25.28
CA LYS A 49 -11.99 0.68 -25.25
C LYS A 49 -12.86 -0.41 -24.62
N GLU A 50 -12.71 -1.65 -25.05
CA GLU A 50 -13.45 -2.79 -24.52
C GLU A 50 -13.14 -3.03 -23.05
N ALA A 51 -11.88 -2.85 -22.64
CA ALA A 51 -11.45 -2.95 -21.25
C ALA A 51 -12.05 -1.84 -20.37
N GLU A 52 -12.07 -0.59 -20.84
CA GLU A 52 -12.72 0.53 -20.16
C GLU A 52 -14.23 0.31 -20.00
N GLU A 53 -14.91 -0.11 -21.06
CA GLU A 53 -16.33 -0.44 -21.03
C GLU A 53 -16.62 -1.57 -20.04
N PHE A 54 -15.79 -2.62 -20.02
CA PHE A 54 -15.91 -3.73 -19.08
C PHE A 54 -15.69 -3.28 -17.63
N LYS A 55 -14.68 -2.44 -17.39
CA LYS A 55 -14.36 -1.88 -16.06
C LYS A 55 -15.54 -1.14 -15.46
N VAL A 56 -16.14 -0.23 -16.23
CA VAL A 56 -17.28 0.56 -15.75
C VAL A 56 -18.53 -0.30 -15.59
N LYS A 57 -18.81 -1.15 -16.59
CA LYS A 57 -20.07 -1.91 -16.64
C LYS A 57 -20.14 -3.07 -15.66
N TYR A 58 -19.00 -3.70 -15.32
CA TYR A 58 -19.01 -4.92 -14.51
C TYR A 58 -18.18 -4.77 -13.24
N ILE A 59 -16.94 -4.24 -13.32
CA ILE A 59 -16.04 -4.19 -12.17
C ILE A 59 -16.57 -3.17 -11.15
N PHE A 60 -16.73 -1.90 -11.51
CA PHE A 60 -17.14 -0.86 -10.56
C PHE A 60 -18.54 -1.13 -9.97
N ILE A 61 -19.46 -1.65 -10.79
CA ILE A 61 -20.80 -2.03 -10.32
C ILE A 61 -20.71 -3.17 -9.30
N HIS A 62 -19.87 -4.19 -9.54
CA HIS A 62 -19.69 -5.28 -8.60
C HIS A 62 -19.08 -4.81 -7.28
N ILE A 63 -18.00 -4.01 -7.33
CA ILE A 63 -17.35 -3.45 -6.13
C ILE A 63 -18.35 -2.65 -5.30
N ALA A 64 -19.12 -1.76 -5.93
CA ALA A 64 -20.12 -0.95 -5.24
C ALA A 64 -21.23 -1.80 -4.61
N ALA A 65 -21.72 -2.82 -5.33
CA ALA A 65 -22.74 -3.73 -4.82
C ALA A 65 -22.23 -4.57 -3.64
N MET A 66 -21.00 -5.06 -3.70
CA MET A 66 -20.38 -5.85 -2.63
C MET A 66 -20.11 -4.98 -1.40
N GLU A 67 -19.59 -3.77 -1.55
CA GLU A 67 -19.38 -2.87 -0.42
C GLU A 67 -20.71 -2.45 0.22
N HIS A 68 -21.75 -2.19 -0.57
CA HIS A 68 -23.09 -1.90 -0.04
C HIS A 68 -23.67 -3.08 0.76
N LYS A 69 -23.41 -4.32 0.32
CA LYS A 69 -23.94 -5.54 0.95
C LYS A 69 -23.15 -5.95 2.19
N GLU A 70 -21.83 -5.90 2.14
CA GLU A 70 -20.93 -6.51 3.13
C GLU A 70 -20.19 -5.49 3.98
N GLY A 71 -20.02 -4.25 3.51
CA GLY A 71 -19.37 -3.17 4.26
C GLY A 71 -17.94 -3.51 4.69
N ALA A 72 -17.22 -4.30 3.89
CA ALA A 72 -15.93 -4.86 4.27
C ALA A 72 -14.89 -3.76 4.53
N VAL A 73 -14.90 -2.68 3.74
CA VAL A 73 -14.02 -1.53 3.97
C VAL A 73 -14.42 -0.78 5.24
N ALA A 74 -15.71 -0.58 5.47
CA ALA A 74 -16.19 0.06 6.71
C ALA A 74 -15.77 -0.72 7.97
N LEU A 75 -15.95 -2.04 7.98
CA LEU A 75 -15.52 -2.91 9.07
C LEU A 75 -14.00 -2.90 9.26
N TRP A 76 -13.25 -2.93 8.16
CA TRP A 76 -11.80 -2.83 8.19
C TRP A 76 -11.34 -1.50 8.80
N LEU A 77 -11.93 -0.36 8.41
CA LEU A 77 -11.62 0.95 8.97
C LEU A 77 -11.87 1.00 10.48
N HIS A 78 -12.95 0.41 10.98
CA HIS A 78 -13.20 0.30 12.42
C HIS A 78 -12.16 -0.56 13.15
N SER A 79 -11.54 -1.52 12.46
CA SER A 79 -10.46 -2.34 13.02
C SER A 79 -9.13 -1.59 13.18
N LEU A 80 -8.95 -0.45 12.49
CA LEU A 80 -7.75 0.40 12.54
C LEU A 80 -7.75 1.23 13.83
N ASN A 81 -7.53 0.58 14.96
CA ASN A 81 -7.51 1.22 16.28
C ASN A 81 -6.29 0.80 17.10
N HIS A 82 -6.03 1.57 18.16
CA HIS A 82 -4.87 1.41 19.04
C HIS A 82 -4.77 0.04 19.72
N ARG A 83 -5.88 -0.68 19.88
CA ARG A 83 -5.87 -2.03 20.46
C ARG A 83 -5.32 -3.06 19.47
N ASN A 84 -5.61 -2.90 18.18
CA ASN A 84 -5.19 -3.83 17.13
C ASN A 84 -3.83 -3.45 16.52
N TYR A 85 -3.49 -2.16 16.51
CA TYR A 85 -2.26 -1.62 15.95
C TYR A 85 -1.59 -0.66 16.94
N PRO A 86 -1.05 -1.18 18.06
CA PRO A 86 -0.36 -0.36 19.06
C PRO A 86 0.90 0.31 18.49
N ASP A 87 1.57 -0.35 17.55
CA ASP A 87 2.82 0.09 16.91
C ASP A 87 2.66 1.41 16.14
N PHE A 88 1.44 1.79 15.75
CA PHE A 88 1.16 3.04 15.04
C PHE A 88 1.36 4.29 15.91
N ARG A 89 1.53 4.13 17.24
CA ARG A 89 1.90 5.20 18.16
C ARG A 89 3.40 5.47 18.23
N TYR A 90 4.22 4.90 17.34
CA TYR A 90 5.67 5.07 17.37
C TYR A 90 6.12 6.54 17.52
N MET A 91 5.39 7.52 16.95
CA MET A 91 5.70 8.94 17.12
C MET A 91 5.34 9.56 18.49
N GLU A 92 4.37 9.01 19.23
CA GLU A 92 4.05 9.45 20.60
C GLU A 92 5.05 8.90 21.62
N THR A 93 5.46 7.64 21.44
CA THR A 93 6.45 7.00 22.33
C THR A 93 7.85 7.47 22.03
N ALA A 94 8.23 7.67 20.76
CA ALA A 94 9.51 8.27 20.40
C ALA A 94 9.66 9.70 20.94
N GLY A 95 8.57 10.48 21.06
CA GLY A 95 8.60 11.79 21.71
C GLY A 95 8.76 11.73 23.24
N THR A 96 8.42 10.60 23.87
CA THR A 96 8.58 10.37 25.30
C THR A 96 9.96 9.77 25.61
N GLU A 97 10.41 8.83 24.79
CA GLU A 97 11.76 8.26 24.79
C GLU A 97 12.81 9.31 24.39
N ALA A 98 12.49 10.25 23.48
CA ALA A 98 13.36 11.39 23.19
C ALA A 98 13.38 12.44 24.31
N ARG A 99 12.38 12.51 25.20
CA ARG A 99 12.42 13.38 26.39
C ARG A 99 13.24 12.77 27.52
N ILE A 100 13.16 11.45 27.69
CA ILE A 100 14.00 10.69 28.61
C ILE A 100 15.44 10.61 28.05
N GLY A 101 15.56 10.51 26.72
CA GLY A 101 16.81 10.49 25.96
C GLY A 101 17.50 11.86 25.90
N ALA A 102 16.78 12.98 25.73
CA ALA A 102 17.38 14.32 25.72
C ALA A 102 17.99 14.74 27.07
N GLU A 103 17.61 14.09 28.18
CA GLU A 103 18.28 14.27 29.47
C GLU A 103 19.60 13.45 29.56
N VAL A 104 19.79 12.48 28.66
CA VAL A 104 20.95 11.57 28.60
C VAL A 104 21.86 11.86 27.40
N GLU A 105 21.34 12.36 26.29
CA GLU A 105 22.00 12.75 25.03
C GLU A 105 22.36 14.25 25.02
N SER A 106 23.15 14.67 26.02
CA SER A 106 24.14 15.72 25.75
C SER A 106 25.36 15.17 25.01
N VAL A 107 25.29 13.92 24.55
CA VAL A 107 26.39 13.16 23.97
C VAL A 107 25.87 12.35 22.76
N GLU A 108 26.18 12.88 21.57
CA GLU A 108 26.30 12.21 20.26
C GLU A 108 25.06 12.10 19.32
N GLU A 109 25.08 12.95 18.27
CA GLU A 109 24.25 12.92 17.05
C GLU A 109 24.39 11.62 16.24
N VAL A 110 23.29 11.02 15.75
CA VAL A 110 23.27 10.33 14.43
C VAL A 110 21.88 10.31 13.74
N GLN A 111 21.85 10.92 12.54
CA GLN A 111 21.07 10.67 11.31
C GLN A 111 19.60 10.21 11.33
N LEU A 112 18.74 11.14 10.90
CA LEU A 112 17.34 10.95 10.50
C LEU A 112 17.23 10.33 9.08
N TYR A 113 16.88 9.05 8.98
CA TYR A 113 16.56 8.42 7.70
C TYR A 113 15.10 8.71 7.29
N LYS A 114 14.93 9.42 6.17
CA LYS A 114 13.63 9.67 5.53
C LYS A 114 13.10 8.38 4.88
N CYS A 115 11.98 7.85 5.38
CA CYS A 115 11.15 6.96 4.57
C CYS A 115 10.40 7.81 3.55
N GLN A 116 10.85 7.75 2.29
CA GLN A 116 10.11 8.28 1.15
C GLN A 116 8.97 7.31 0.83
N VAL A 117 7.74 7.70 1.17
CA VAL A 117 6.54 7.02 0.69
C VAL A 117 6.43 7.34 -0.80
N ILE A 118 6.66 6.32 -1.64
CA ILE A 118 6.35 6.39 -3.06
C ILE A 118 4.82 6.26 -3.15
N MET A 119 4.17 7.38 -3.46
CA MET A 119 2.79 7.44 -3.92
C MET A 119 2.78 7.21 -5.42
#